data_AF-G0N323-F1
#
_entry.id   AF-G0N323-F1
#
_cell.length_a   1.000
_cell.length_b   1.000
_cell.length_c   1.000
_cell.angle_alpha   90.00
_cell.angle_beta   90.00
_cell.angle_gamma   90.00
#
_symmetry.space_group_name_H-M   'P 1'
#
loop_
_entity.id
_entity.type
_entity.pdbx_description
1 polymer ?
#
loop_
_entity_poly.entity_id
_entity_poly.type
_entity_poly.pdbx_seq_one_letter_code
_entity_poly.pdbx_strand_id
1 'polypeptide(L)'
;MKSLVLFLLTLAIAYGYDNTICKNGFNLVNNKCWKLFQDPANHTTAENTCTQYGGSLFMAKNAIDNRAILSFVGGYQIDSLWMGIFCIGSDKSQCYWDDQTGTTMMYDNFATGFPNSGTGRCVYYSLSGYPRGQWLNEDCTEKMQYICELPTTHSDICDLNFNDNCYFRLDAQPFNVAQKQCEQMCGDMVSIHSAEENRFIASIYQDLPYDYIRIGGVATSPDFIVWTDGSTMDYNNLEKIGVNGICLYMALKNTYYSTRGAWYAFDCSTPYNYVCKRPVGAPNCRSTPAPPPPPQPTATATCTSGVHVAPGVISSPGYPHYYTSGCQYTLTTFGPNKIRLTFDYCNISPNDYIYIYDGESEYAPLISKAYTQAGKDPCLHQYDGHCYFPVNKSMNFGNAQDYCAKNCANLPSISSALENQYLNSIFKTETVTVLGAVAMSKTNIIWADLSEQRYNNIQNFGKENCVFTTLNSYNGQTGQWFTDDCTRETFFVCKRSIGVECNGGDF
;
A
#
# COMPACT_ATOMS: atom_id res chain seq x y z
N MET A 1 21.79 45.79 59.11
CA MET A 1 20.57 45.36 58.39
C MET A 1 20.95 44.99 56.95
N LYS A 2 21.03 43.69 56.64
CA LYS A 2 21.05 43.18 55.27
C LYS A 2 20.05 42.01 55.27
N SER A 3 18.84 42.26 54.79
CA SER A 3 17.81 41.23 54.62
C SER A 3 18.08 40.48 53.33
N LEU A 4 18.25 39.17 53.43
CA LEU A 4 18.28 38.24 52.30
C LEU A 4 16.83 37.78 52.06
N VAL A 5 16.25 38.12 50.91
CA VAL A 5 14.92 37.65 50.50
C VAL A 5 15.11 36.38 49.67
N LEU A 6 14.63 35.26 50.19
CA LEU A 6 14.66 33.95 49.54
C LEU A 6 13.38 33.79 48.70
N PHE A 7 13.51 33.76 47.37
CA PHE A 7 12.41 33.42 46.46
C PHE A 7 12.25 31.89 46.41
N LEU A 8 11.16 31.37 46.96
CA LEU A 8 10.73 29.99 46.78
C LEU A 8 10.01 29.87 45.43
N LEU A 9 10.67 29.25 44.43
CA LEU A 9 10.03 28.78 43.21
C LEU A 9 9.30 27.47 43.50
N THR A 10 7.97 27.50 43.58
CA THR A 10 7.15 26.30 43.54
C THR A 10 7.05 25.81 42.09
N LEU A 11 7.73 24.71 41.75
CA LEU A 11 7.44 23.96 40.52
C LEU A 11 6.05 23.34 40.66
N ALA A 12 5.07 23.84 39.90
CA ALA A 12 3.83 23.13 39.67
C ALA A 12 4.12 21.94 38.74
N ILE A 13 4.14 20.73 39.29
CA ILE A 13 4.14 19.49 38.50
C ILE A 13 2.72 19.36 37.95
N ALA A 14 2.54 19.64 36.66
CA ALA A 14 1.33 19.27 35.95
C ALA A 14 1.36 17.75 35.75
N TYR A 15 0.62 17.02 36.57
CA TYR A 15 0.33 15.61 36.31
C TYR A 15 -0.60 15.55 35.09
N GLY A 16 -0.06 15.25 33.92
CA GLY A 16 -0.86 14.75 32.81
C GLY A 16 -1.46 13.41 33.26
N TYR A 17 -2.79 13.34 33.35
CA TYR A 17 -3.46 12.09 33.69
C TYR A 17 -3.36 11.16 32.47
N ASP A 18 -2.48 10.16 32.54
CA ASP A 18 -2.38 9.09 31.53
C ASP A 18 -3.68 8.28 31.57
N ASN A 19 -4.57 8.55 30.62
CA ASN A 19 -5.91 7.97 30.52
C ASN A 19 -5.94 6.81 29.51
N THR A 20 -4.88 6.01 29.51
CA THR A 20 -4.77 4.79 28.71
C THR A 20 -5.82 3.76 29.16
N ILE A 21 -6.61 3.26 28.23
CA ILE A 21 -7.72 2.33 28.43
C ILE A 21 -7.66 1.15 27.44
N CYS A 22 -8.43 0.10 27.76
CA CYS A 22 -8.72 -1.01 26.88
C CYS A 22 -10.22 -1.09 26.62
N LYS A 23 -10.62 -1.28 25.35
CA LYS A 23 -12.02 -1.43 24.95
C LYS A 23 -12.43 -2.90 24.92
N ASN A 24 -13.72 -3.18 24.70
CA ASN A 24 -14.28 -4.53 24.50
C ASN A 24 -14.04 -5.53 25.66
N GLY A 25 -13.85 -5.01 26.88
CA GLY A 25 -13.60 -5.80 28.08
C GLY A 25 -12.21 -6.44 28.13
N PHE A 26 -11.24 -5.91 27.38
CA PHE A 26 -9.84 -6.30 27.48
C PHE A 26 -9.20 -5.64 28.71
N ASN A 27 -8.17 -6.29 29.25
CA ASN A 27 -7.44 -5.84 30.43
C ASN A 27 -6.11 -5.20 30.01
N LEU A 28 -5.76 -4.08 30.64
CA LEU A 28 -4.49 -3.42 30.42
C LEU A 28 -3.34 -4.19 31.08
N VAL A 29 -2.39 -4.66 30.30
CA VAL A 29 -1.18 -5.38 30.73
C VAL A 29 0.01 -4.86 29.93
N ASN A 30 1.02 -4.27 30.59
CA ASN A 30 2.23 -3.72 29.94
C ASN A 30 1.97 -2.82 28.72
N ASN A 31 0.98 -1.91 28.80
CA ASN A 31 0.57 -1.08 27.67
C ASN A 31 0.05 -1.88 26.45
N LYS A 32 -0.55 -3.04 26.71
CA LYS A 32 -1.29 -3.86 25.75
C LYS A 32 -2.65 -4.20 26.33
N CYS A 33 -3.61 -4.48 25.46
CA CYS A 33 -4.92 -4.91 25.88
C CYS A 33 -5.06 -6.41 25.64
N TRP A 34 -5.23 -7.20 26.70
CA TRP A 34 -5.33 -8.66 26.64
C TRP A 34 -6.68 -9.18 27.14
N LYS A 35 -7.19 -10.20 26.45
CA LYS A 35 -8.39 -10.93 26.85
C LYS A 35 -8.20 -12.42 26.66
N LEU A 36 -8.35 -13.18 27.73
CA LEU A 36 -8.26 -14.63 27.74
C LEU A 36 -9.58 -15.26 27.28
N PHE A 37 -9.49 -16.21 26.35
CA PHE A 37 -10.58 -17.09 25.94
C PHE A 37 -10.28 -18.51 26.45
N GLN A 38 -11.14 -19.00 27.35
CA GLN A 38 -10.91 -20.25 28.09
C GLN A 38 -11.37 -21.50 27.33
N ASP A 39 -12.23 -21.35 26.33
CA ASP A 39 -12.67 -22.46 25.50
C ASP A 39 -11.57 -22.81 24.48
N PRO A 40 -10.98 -24.01 24.53
CA PRO A 40 -9.90 -24.38 23.62
C PRO A 40 -10.37 -24.40 22.16
N ALA A 41 -9.57 -23.80 21.29
CA ALA A 41 -9.83 -23.76 19.86
C ALA A 41 -8.57 -24.09 19.07
N ASN A 42 -8.74 -24.48 17.80
CA ASN A 42 -7.59 -24.57 16.91
C ASN A 42 -7.07 -23.17 16.54
N HIS A 43 -5.82 -23.10 16.07
CA HIS A 43 -5.13 -21.84 15.84
C HIS A 43 -5.94 -20.90 14.93
N THR A 44 -6.45 -21.43 13.81
CA THR A 44 -7.27 -20.67 12.85
C THR A 44 -8.54 -20.10 13.49
N THR A 45 -9.23 -20.88 14.33
CA THR A 45 -10.45 -20.42 15.01
C THR A 45 -10.15 -19.38 16.07
N ALA A 46 -9.06 -19.57 16.81
CA ALA A 46 -8.58 -18.62 17.82
C ALA A 46 -8.23 -17.26 17.18
N GLU A 47 -7.43 -17.28 16.11
CA GLU A 47 -7.04 -16.07 15.38
C GLU A 47 -8.25 -15.36 14.75
N ASN A 48 -9.18 -16.11 14.16
CA ASN A 48 -10.43 -15.55 13.64
C ASN A 48 -11.26 -14.87 14.74
N THR A 49 -11.27 -15.44 15.94
CA THR A 49 -11.97 -14.84 17.10
C THR A 49 -11.31 -13.52 17.50
N CYS A 50 -9.98 -13.45 17.54
CA CYS A 50 -9.26 -12.21 17.82
C CYS A 50 -9.49 -11.14 16.74
N THR A 51 -9.53 -11.56 15.47
CA THR A 51 -9.81 -10.68 14.32
C THR A 51 -11.19 -10.04 14.40
N GLN A 52 -12.19 -10.69 15.00
CA GLN A 52 -13.53 -10.10 15.22
C GLN A 52 -13.49 -8.89 16.17
N TYR A 53 -12.45 -8.74 16.99
CA TYR A 53 -12.24 -7.57 17.83
C TYR A 53 -11.29 -6.54 17.20
N GLY A 54 -10.77 -6.81 15.99
CA GLY A 54 -9.72 -6.01 15.36
C GLY A 54 -8.31 -6.31 15.87
N GLY A 55 -8.12 -7.43 16.57
CA GLY A 55 -6.83 -7.85 17.12
C GLY A 55 -6.30 -9.13 16.50
N SER A 56 -5.25 -9.67 17.12
CA SER A 56 -4.66 -10.97 16.79
C SER A 56 -4.45 -11.78 18.07
N LEU A 57 -3.96 -13.00 17.95
CA LEU A 57 -3.34 -13.70 19.07
C LEU A 57 -2.21 -12.86 19.69
N PHE A 58 -1.97 -13.05 20.99
CA PHE A 58 -0.97 -12.29 21.72
C PHE A 58 0.46 -12.51 21.22
N MET A 59 1.28 -11.47 21.33
CA MET A 59 2.65 -11.47 20.81
C MET A 59 3.64 -10.96 21.87
N ALA A 60 4.43 -11.89 22.40
CA ALA A 60 5.44 -11.58 23.42
C ALA A 60 6.75 -11.10 22.76
N LYS A 61 6.82 -9.81 22.39
CA LYS A 61 7.97 -9.23 21.66
C LYS A 61 9.14 -8.82 22.56
N ASN A 62 9.04 -9.02 23.86
CA ASN A 62 10.12 -8.78 24.81
C ASN A 62 9.93 -9.66 26.06
N ALA A 63 10.98 -9.72 26.89
CA ALA A 63 10.98 -10.54 28.10
C ALA A 63 9.99 -10.08 29.19
N ILE A 64 9.56 -8.82 29.17
CA ILE A 64 8.60 -8.28 30.15
C ILE A 64 7.20 -8.82 29.81
N ASP A 65 6.79 -8.72 28.54
CA ASP A 65 5.54 -9.28 28.05
C ASP A 65 5.51 -10.81 28.18
N ASN A 66 6.63 -11.46 27.85
CA ASN A 66 6.73 -12.92 27.97
C ASN A 66 6.48 -13.41 29.41
N ARG A 67 6.91 -12.66 30.42
CA ARG A 67 6.69 -13.03 31.83
C ARG A 67 5.30 -12.64 32.32
N ALA A 68 4.73 -11.55 31.80
CA ALA A 68 3.42 -11.05 32.21
C ALA A 68 2.29 -12.05 31.92
N ILE A 69 2.45 -12.91 30.91
CA ILE A 69 1.48 -13.97 30.57
C ILE A 69 1.20 -14.89 31.76
N LEU A 70 2.26 -15.33 32.46
CA LEU A 70 2.13 -16.21 33.63
C LEU A 70 1.29 -15.58 34.75
N SER A 71 1.45 -14.27 34.97
CA SER A 71 0.68 -13.54 35.96
C SER A 71 -0.74 -13.29 35.49
N PHE A 72 -0.94 -12.99 34.20
CA PHE A 72 -2.25 -12.73 33.60
C PHE A 72 -3.17 -13.95 33.67
N VAL A 73 -2.63 -15.15 33.46
CA VAL A 73 -3.40 -16.41 33.47
C VAL A 73 -3.22 -17.25 34.74
N GLY A 74 -2.50 -16.77 35.74
CA GLY A 74 -2.07 -17.56 36.91
C GLY A 74 -3.22 -18.13 37.77
N GLY A 75 -4.44 -17.61 37.66
CA GLY A 75 -5.63 -18.11 38.34
C GLY A 75 -6.37 -19.22 37.59
N TYR A 76 -5.93 -19.59 36.39
CA TYR A 76 -6.61 -20.54 35.51
C TYR A 76 -5.79 -21.83 35.37
N GLN A 77 -6.49 -22.95 35.21
CA GLN A 77 -5.87 -24.25 34.91
C GLN A 77 -5.65 -24.37 33.40
N ILE A 78 -4.54 -23.80 32.91
CA ILE A 78 -4.21 -23.77 31.48
C ILE A 78 -2.80 -24.33 31.30
N ASP A 79 -2.65 -25.27 30.37
CA ASP A 79 -1.38 -25.93 30.06
C ASP A 79 -0.61 -25.25 28.93
N SER A 80 -1.33 -24.72 27.94
CA SER A 80 -0.76 -24.05 26.76
C SER A 80 -1.67 -22.95 26.25
N LEU A 81 -1.08 -21.96 25.58
CA LEU A 81 -1.81 -20.87 24.94
C LEU A 81 -1.33 -20.67 23.51
N TRP A 82 -2.24 -20.55 22.54
CA TRP A 82 -1.85 -20.11 21.20
C TRP A 82 -1.23 -18.72 21.21
N MET A 83 -0.13 -18.57 20.47
CA MET A 83 0.60 -17.32 20.27
C MET A 83 0.46 -16.85 18.84
N GLY A 84 0.52 -15.53 18.63
CA GLY A 84 0.50 -14.93 17.30
C GLY A 84 1.85 -15.05 16.58
N ILE A 85 2.33 -16.28 16.39
CA ILE A 85 3.58 -16.59 15.68
C ILE A 85 3.38 -17.81 14.79
N PHE A 86 3.85 -17.71 13.55
CA PHE A 86 3.87 -18.80 12.59
C PHE A 86 5.29 -19.08 12.09
N CYS A 87 5.73 -20.35 12.15
CA CYS A 87 7.07 -20.78 11.75
C CYS A 87 7.02 -21.66 10.49
N ILE A 88 7.84 -21.34 9.49
CA ILE A 88 7.90 -22.10 8.22
C ILE A 88 9.04 -23.11 8.16
N GLY A 89 10.00 -23.02 9.08
CA GLY A 89 11.16 -23.92 9.15
C GLY A 89 11.62 -24.10 10.59
N SER A 90 12.78 -24.75 10.76
CA SER A 90 13.38 -25.00 12.08
C SER A 90 14.31 -23.89 12.55
N ASP A 91 14.53 -22.86 11.71
CA ASP A 91 15.26 -21.67 12.09
C ASP A 91 14.31 -20.62 12.69
N LYS A 92 14.68 -20.04 13.84
CA LYS A 92 13.90 -19.01 14.53
C LYS A 92 13.72 -17.74 13.69
N SER A 93 14.68 -17.43 12.81
CA SER A 93 14.56 -16.33 11.84
C SER A 93 13.43 -16.55 10.84
N GLN A 94 12.91 -17.78 10.72
CA GLN A 94 11.77 -18.16 9.87
C GLN A 94 10.46 -18.26 10.66
N CYS A 95 10.38 -17.63 11.82
CA CYS A 95 9.15 -17.44 12.59
C CYS A 95 8.71 -15.96 12.53
N TYR A 96 7.44 -15.73 12.21
CA TYR A 96 6.88 -14.42 11.90
C TYR A 96 5.76 -14.06 12.87
N TRP A 97 5.67 -12.79 13.24
CA TRP A 97 4.58 -12.25 14.05
C TRP A 97 3.32 -12.06 13.21
N ASP A 98 2.15 -12.37 13.78
CA ASP A 98 0.86 -12.28 13.08
C ASP A 98 0.43 -10.82 12.78
N ASP A 99 1.09 -9.83 13.38
CA ASP A 99 0.92 -8.40 13.08
C ASP A 99 1.76 -7.87 11.91
N GLN A 100 2.46 -8.76 11.20
CA GLN A 100 3.27 -8.41 10.02
C GLN A 100 4.43 -7.44 10.29
N THR A 101 4.81 -7.23 11.56
CA THR A 101 5.95 -6.36 11.91
C THR A 101 7.33 -7.02 11.71
N GLY A 102 7.37 -8.27 11.27
CA GLY A 102 8.60 -8.98 10.91
C GLY A 102 8.76 -10.33 11.62
N THR A 103 10.01 -10.70 11.87
CA THR A 103 10.40 -12.01 12.42
C THR A 103 10.68 -11.96 13.92
N THR A 104 10.80 -13.14 14.53
CA THR A 104 11.20 -13.28 15.94
C THR A 104 12.69 -13.02 16.21
N MET A 105 13.49 -12.59 15.22
CA MET A 105 14.94 -12.39 15.40
C MET A 105 15.30 -11.38 16.49
N MET A 106 14.46 -10.36 16.71
CA MET A 106 14.72 -9.34 17.72
C MET A 106 14.49 -9.84 19.15
N TYR A 107 13.56 -10.78 19.32
CA TYR A 107 13.29 -11.41 20.60
C TYR A 107 12.57 -12.73 20.38
N ASP A 108 13.14 -13.79 20.95
CA ASP A 108 12.49 -15.08 21.05
C ASP A 108 12.65 -15.70 22.44
N ASN A 109 11.73 -16.61 22.77
CA ASN A 109 11.84 -17.46 23.96
C ASN A 109 11.51 -18.92 23.62
N PHE A 110 11.92 -19.39 22.45
CA PHE A 110 11.71 -20.78 22.04
C PHE A 110 12.47 -21.75 22.95
N ALA A 111 11.82 -22.89 23.22
CA ALA A 111 12.45 -24.01 23.88
C ALA A 111 13.59 -24.60 23.05
N THR A 112 14.54 -25.25 23.71
CA THR A 112 15.63 -25.96 23.03
C THR A 112 15.06 -26.98 22.04
N GLY A 113 15.50 -26.91 20.78
CA GLY A 113 15.03 -27.78 19.71
C GLY A 113 13.81 -27.26 18.94
N PHE A 114 13.31 -26.07 19.29
CA PHE A 114 12.19 -25.41 18.61
C PHE A 114 12.64 -24.08 17.97
N PRO A 115 12.03 -23.67 16.84
CA PRO A 115 10.97 -24.38 16.12
C PRO A 115 11.46 -25.68 15.45
N ASN A 116 10.56 -26.64 15.29
CA ASN A 116 10.80 -27.93 14.64
C ASN A 116 9.82 -28.13 13.50
N SER A 117 10.32 -28.05 12.25
CA SER A 117 9.48 -28.19 11.05
C SER A 117 8.73 -29.53 10.93
N GLY A 118 9.11 -30.56 11.70
CA GLY A 118 8.45 -31.86 11.73
C GLY A 118 7.23 -31.97 12.66
N THR A 119 6.99 -30.99 13.54
CA THR A 119 5.89 -31.01 14.53
C THR A 119 4.66 -30.25 14.03
N GLY A 120 4.86 -29.11 13.39
CA GLY A 120 3.80 -28.25 12.91
C GLY A 120 4.32 -26.84 12.68
N ARG A 121 3.44 -25.85 12.54
CA ARG A 121 3.86 -24.48 12.18
C ARG A 121 3.30 -23.39 13.10
N CYS A 122 2.32 -23.72 13.93
CA CYS A 122 1.67 -22.78 14.83
C CYS A 122 2.36 -22.81 16.19
N VAL A 123 2.62 -21.65 16.78
CA VAL A 123 3.38 -21.55 18.02
C VAL A 123 2.46 -21.41 19.22
N TYR A 124 2.80 -22.08 20.31
CA TYR A 124 2.13 -21.95 21.59
C TYR A 124 3.11 -21.64 22.71
N TYR A 125 2.60 -20.99 23.75
CA TYR A 125 3.28 -20.70 25.00
C TYR A 125 3.00 -21.80 26.01
N SER A 126 4.04 -22.43 26.55
CA SER A 126 3.90 -23.48 27.57
C SER A 126 3.67 -22.88 28.96
N LEU A 127 2.58 -23.28 29.62
CA LEU A 127 2.25 -22.93 31.00
C LEU A 127 2.49 -24.08 31.98
N SER A 128 2.48 -25.34 31.54
CA SER A 128 2.74 -26.51 32.39
C SER A 128 3.99 -27.29 31.96
N GLY A 129 4.60 -27.97 32.94
CA GLY A 129 5.79 -28.81 32.74
C GLY A 129 7.11 -28.03 32.58
N TYR A 130 8.11 -28.70 32.01
CA TYR A 130 9.38 -28.11 31.62
C TYR A 130 9.51 -28.20 30.09
N PRO A 131 9.62 -27.08 29.35
CA PRO A 131 9.96 -25.74 29.86
C PRO A 131 8.78 -24.75 29.96
N ARG A 132 8.30 -24.52 31.19
CA ARG A 132 7.32 -23.48 31.50
C ARG A 132 7.83 -22.09 31.11
N GLY A 133 6.98 -21.33 30.42
CA GLY A 133 7.23 -19.96 29.98
C GLY A 133 7.92 -19.84 28.62
N GLN A 134 8.29 -20.96 27.99
CA GLN A 134 8.94 -21.03 26.68
C GLN A 134 7.94 -21.35 25.56
N TRP A 135 8.37 -21.10 24.33
CA TRP A 135 7.57 -21.27 23.12
C TRP A 135 7.94 -22.55 22.39
N LEU A 136 6.94 -23.22 21.84
CA LEU A 136 7.08 -24.43 21.04
C LEU A 136 6.13 -24.33 19.85
N ASN A 137 6.40 -25.03 18.75
CA ASN A 137 5.46 -25.12 17.63
C ASN A 137 4.79 -26.50 17.58
N GLU A 138 3.54 -26.51 17.14
CA GLU A 138 2.65 -27.67 17.09
C GLU A 138 1.77 -27.62 15.82
N ASP A 139 1.10 -28.74 15.52
CA ASP A 139 0.05 -28.79 14.52
C ASP A 139 -1.04 -27.76 14.82
N CYS A 140 -1.35 -26.93 13.83
CA CYS A 140 -2.32 -25.84 13.93
C CYS A 140 -3.75 -26.31 14.23
N THR A 141 -4.04 -27.60 14.05
CA THR A 141 -5.34 -28.22 14.30
C THR A 141 -5.57 -28.58 15.78
N GLU A 142 -4.51 -28.60 16.59
CA GLU A 142 -4.60 -28.84 18.03
C GLU A 142 -5.48 -27.80 18.72
N LYS A 143 -6.08 -28.16 19.86
CA LYS A 143 -6.99 -27.25 20.58
C LYS A 143 -6.35 -26.75 21.85
N MET A 144 -6.18 -25.43 21.94
CA MET A 144 -5.60 -24.75 23.10
C MET A 144 -6.40 -23.51 23.44
N GLN A 145 -6.35 -23.07 24.70
CA GLN A 145 -6.82 -21.75 25.07
C GLN A 145 -5.96 -20.67 24.40
N TYR A 146 -6.44 -19.44 24.39
CA TYR A 146 -5.77 -18.36 23.68
C TYR A 146 -6.06 -17.00 24.29
N ILE A 147 -5.14 -16.07 24.05
CA ILE A 147 -5.29 -14.67 24.44
C ILE A 147 -5.34 -13.84 23.17
N CYS A 148 -6.36 -13.00 23.06
CA CYS A 148 -6.38 -11.97 22.03
C CYS A 148 -5.69 -10.71 22.56
N GLU A 149 -4.93 -10.06 21.70
CA GLU A 149 -4.22 -8.81 21.95
C GLU A 149 -4.76 -7.69 21.06
N LEU A 150 -4.94 -6.51 21.66
CA LEU A 150 -5.30 -5.25 21.01
C LEU A 150 -4.33 -4.15 21.44
N PRO A 151 -4.11 -3.13 20.59
CA PRO A 151 -3.41 -1.93 21.01
C PRO A 151 -4.19 -1.19 22.12
N THR A 152 -3.46 -0.46 22.96
CA THR A 152 -4.06 0.48 23.90
C THR A 152 -4.60 1.70 23.19
N THR A 153 -5.42 2.48 23.89
CA THR A 153 -5.94 3.74 23.37
C THR A 153 -6.29 4.67 24.52
N HIS A 154 -6.48 5.95 24.24
CA HIS A 154 -6.97 6.93 25.20
C HIS A 154 -8.49 7.09 25.13
N SER A 155 -9.10 7.44 26.27
CA SER A 155 -10.54 7.68 26.33
C SER A 155 -10.95 8.93 25.53
N ASP A 156 -12.02 8.79 24.73
CA ASP A 156 -12.68 9.88 23.99
C ASP A 156 -14.20 9.63 23.97
N ILE A 157 -14.95 10.64 23.56
CA ILE A 157 -16.39 10.62 23.30
C ILE A 157 -16.63 9.99 21.92
N CYS A 158 -16.25 8.72 21.76
CA CYS A 158 -16.57 7.92 20.58
C CYS A 158 -16.71 6.43 20.94
N ASP A 159 -17.65 5.75 20.29
CA ASP A 159 -17.93 4.34 20.57
C ASP A 159 -16.84 3.44 20.00
N LEU A 160 -16.53 3.64 18.71
CA LEU A 160 -15.46 2.94 17.99
C LEU A 160 -14.16 3.69 18.19
N ASN A 161 -13.35 3.17 19.11
CA ASN A 161 -12.08 3.75 19.53
C ASN A 161 -11.01 2.65 19.48
N PHE A 162 -9.95 2.89 18.71
CA PHE A 162 -8.88 1.94 18.48
C PHE A 162 -7.57 2.68 18.23
N ASN A 163 -6.50 2.30 18.94
CA ASN A 163 -5.14 2.81 18.75
C ASN A 163 -5.07 4.35 18.63
N ASP A 164 -5.62 5.07 19.61
CA ASP A 164 -5.69 6.54 19.69
C ASP A 164 -6.46 7.22 18.56
N ASN A 165 -7.36 6.49 17.90
CA ASN A 165 -8.24 7.03 16.87
C ASN A 165 -9.72 6.69 17.14
N CYS A 166 -10.58 7.64 16.81
CA CYS A 166 -12.02 7.48 16.76
C CYS A 166 -12.47 7.23 15.32
N TYR A 167 -13.39 6.27 15.15
CA TYR A 167 -13.90 5.86 13.84
C TYR A 167 -15.41 6.03 13.78
N PHE A 168 -15.92 6.47 12.63
CA PHE A 168 -17.35 6.74 12.44
C PHE A 168 -17.83 6.11 11.14
N ARG A 169 -18.78 5.18 11.24
CA ARG A 169 -19.44 4.56 10.09
C ARG A 169 -20.54 5.49 9.60
N LEU A 170 -20.56 5.81 8.31
CA LEU A 170 -21.52 6.73 7.71
C LEU A 170 -22.19 6.12 6.47
N ASP A 171 -23.39 6.61 6.17
CA ASP A 171 -24.24 6.15 5.07
C ASP A 171 -23.67 6.50 3.70
N ALA A 172 -24.12 5.79 2.66
CA ALA A 172 -23.55 5.89 1.32
C ALA A 172 -23.50 7.31 0.74
N GLN A 173 -22.30 7.73 0.31
CA GLN A 173 -22.08 8.99 -0.39
C GLN A 173 -21.01 8.87 -1.49
N PRO A 174 -21.01 9.73 -2.52
CA PRO A 174 -19.89 9.91 -3.45
C PRO A 174 -18.61 10.35 -2.72
N PHE A 175 -17.42 10.14 -3.31
CA PHE A 175 -16.15 10.16 -2.59
C PHE A 175 -15.84 11.55 -2.02
N ASN A 176 -16.02 12.57 -2.85
CA ASN A 176 -15.84 13.97 -2.47
C ASN A 176 -16.82 14.44 -1.39
N VAL A 177 -18.07 13.94 -1.41
CA VAL A 177 -19.08 14.26 -0.39
C VAL A 177 -18.73 13.59 0.93
N ALA A 178 -18.32 12.31 0.87
CA ALA A 178 -17.86 11.54 2.02
C ALA A 178 -16.66 12.21 2.71
N GLN A 179 -15.64 12.60 1.93
CA GLN A 179 -14.46 13.31 2.45
C GLN A 179 -14.85 14.60 3.18
N LYS A 180 -15.61 15.46 2.51
CA LYS A 180 -16.06 16.73 3.10
C LYS A 180 -16.87 16.55 4.38
N GLN A 181 -17.65 15.46 4.47
CA GLN A 181 -18.40 15.15 5.68
C GLN A 181 -17.48 14.69 6.82
N CYS A 182 -16.43 13.91 6.53
CA CYS A 182 -15.43 13.55 7.53
C CYS A 182 -14.63 14.76 8.02
N GLU A 183 -14.26 15.68 7.12
CA GLU A 183 -13.60 16.96 7.46
C GLU A 183 -14.44 17.79 8.44
N GLN A 184 -15.77 17.80 8.26
CA GLN A 184 -16.70 18.47 9.18
C GLN A 184 -16.78 17.80 10.56
N MET A 185 -16.32 16.56 10.69
CA MET A 185 -16.23 15.80 11.94
C MET A 185 -14.84 15.87 12.59
N CYS A 186 -14.01 16.83 12.15
CA CYS A 186 -12.64 17.02 12.61
C CYS A 186 -11.73 15.81 12.38
N GLY A 187 -11.99 15.10 11.27
CA GLY A 187 -11.19 13.98 10.80
C GLY A 187 -11.12 13.99 9.29
N ASP A 188 -10.84 12.85 8.70
CA ASP A 188 -10.95 12.62 7.26
C ASP A 188 -11.52 11.21 7.04
N MET A 189 -11.75 10.80 5.80
CA MET A 189 -11.97 9.40 5.49
C MET A 189 -10.79 8.54 5.96
N VAL A 190 -11.08 7.30 6.34
CA VAL A 190 -10.09 6.44 7.01
C VAL A 190 -8.85 6.18 6.16
N SER A 191 -7.69 6.53 6.72
CA SER A 191 -6.37 6.03 6.35
C SER A 191 -6.02 4.78 7.17
N ILE A 192 -5.27 3.83 6.59
CA ILE A 192 -4.93 2.56 7.22
C ILE A 192 -3.43 2.33 7.19
N HIS A 193 -2.81 2.18 8.36
CA HIS A 193 -1.35 2.16 8.55
C HIS A 193 -0.81 0.86 9.12
N SER A 194 -1.66 -0.14 9.37
CA SER A 194 -1.21 -1.45 9.83
C SER A 194 -2.21 -2.56 9.52
N ALA A 195 -1.76 -3.80 9.64
CA ALA A 195 -2.62 -4.97 9.51
C ALA A 195 -3.70 -5.01 10.59
N GLU A 196 -3.40 -4.54 11.80
CA GLU A 196 -4.32 -4.48 12.94
C GLU A 196 -5.42 -3.45 12.67
N GLU A 197 -5.05 -2.25 12.23
CA GLU A 197 -6.03 -1.23 11.83
C GLU A 197 -6.91 -1.74 10.69
N ASN A 198 -6.32 -2.39 9.68
CA ASN A 198 -7.08 -2.99 8.58
C ASN A 198 -8.10 -4.02 9.06
N ARG A 199 -7.70 -4.92 9.96
CA ARG A 199 -8.59 -5.91 10.59
C ARG A 199 -9.69 -5.24 11.41
N PHE A 200 -9.35 -4.19 12.18
CA PHE A 200 -10.32 -3.42 12.96
C PHE A 200 -11.37 -2.77 12.06
N ILE A 201 -10.98 -2.14 10.95
CA ILE A 201 -11.94 -1.57 10.00
C ILE A 201 -12.85 -2.66 9.41
N ALA A 202 -12.33 -3.84 9.09
CA ALA A 202 -13.16 -4.94 8.63
C ALA A 202 -14.07 -5.54 9.73
N SER A 203 -13.68 -5.44 11.01
CA SER A 203 -14.41 -6.03 12.14
C SER A 203 -15.62 -5.20 12.57
N ILE A 204 -15.54 -3.87 12.48
CA ILE A 204 -16.68 -2.97 12.79
C ILE A 204 -17.86 -3.12 11.81
N TYR A 205 -17.72 -3.94 10.77
CA TYR A 205 -18.79 -4.27 9.81
C TYR A 205 -19.20 -5.76 9.80
N GLN A 206 -18.68 -6.59 10.72
CA GLN A 206 -18.91 -8.05 10.69
C GLN A 206 -20.40 -8.45 10.75
N ASP A 207 -21.22 -7.68 11.45
CA ASP A 207 -22.65 -7.94 11.65
C ASP A 207 -23.54 -7.22 10.62
N LEU A 208 -22.93 -6.56 9.64
CA LEU A 208 -23.63 -5.76 8.63
C LEU A 208 -23.62 -6.45 7.27
N PRO A 209 -24.68 -6.31 6.46
CA PRO A 209 -24.83 -7.06 5.22
C PRO A 209 -23.98 -6.52 4.05
N TYR A 210 -23.02 -5.63 4.29
CA TYR A 210 -22.25 -4.96 3.23
C TYR A 210 -21.15 -5.86 2.66
N ASP A 211 -20.96 -5.77 1.34
CA ASP A 211 -19.88 -6.49 0.65
C ASP A 211 -18.61 -5.64 0.58
N TYR A 212 -18.75 -4.32 0.53
CA TYR A 212 -17.66 -3.36 0.42
C TYR A 212 -17.97 -2.09 1.22
N ILE A 213 -16.92 -1.42 1.66
CA ILE A 213 -16.96 -0.04 2.14
C ILE A 213 -15.92 0.78 1.39
N ARG A 214 -16.13 2.09 1.35
CA ARG A 214 -15.16 3.04 0.82
C ARG A 214 -14.22 3.53 1.92
N ILE A 215 -12.93 3.62 1.59
CA ILE A 215 -11.87 4.13 2.48
C ILE A 215 -11.24 5.39 1.90
N GLY A 216 -10.50 6.15 2.70
CA GLY A 216 -10.01 7.50 2.39
C GLY A 216 -8.78 7.55 1.48
N GLY A 217 -8.63 6.58 0.59
CA GLY A 217 -7.45 6.49 -0.27
C GLY A 217 -7.83 6.50 -1.74
N VAL A 218 -6.93 7.02 -2.56
CA VAL A 218 -6.93 6.80 -4.00
C VAL A 218 -5.67 6.05 -4.40
N ALA A 219 -5.82 5.02 -5.23
CA ALA A 219 -4.71 4.25 -5.77
C ALA A 219 -4.44 4.64 -7.21
N THR A 220 -3.26 5.22 -7.45
CA THR A 220 -2.82 5.58 -8.80
C THR A 220 -1.99 4.48 -9.46
N SER A 221 -1.46 3.54 -8.66
CA SER A 221 -0.82 2.30 -9.11
C SER A 221 -0.96 1.22 -8.02
N PRO A 222 -0.76 -0.08 -8.32
CA PRO A 222 -0.96 -1.16 -7.35
C PRO A 222 -0.15 -1.00 -6.05
N ASP A 223 0.95 -0.25 -6.14
CA ASP A 223 1.90 -0.02 -5.04
C ASP A 223 1.93 1.44 -4.58
N PHE A 224 1.00 2.28 -5.02
CA PHE A 224 0.97 3.70 -4.64
C PHE A 224 -0.45 4.19 -4.34
N ILE A 225 -0.65 4.52 -3.06
CA ILE A 225 -1.89 5.02 -2.48
C ILE A 225 -1.61 6.39 -1.90
N VAL A 226 -2.53 7.32 -2.17
CA VAL A 226 -2.56 8.64 -1.53
C VAL A 226 -3.76 8.68 -0.61
N TRP A 227 -3.51 8.86 0.69
CA TRP A 227 -4.56 9.06 1.68
C TRP A 227 -5.05 10.52 1.67
N THR A 228 -6.36 10.70 1.86
CA THR A 228 -7.02 12.01 1.84
C THR A 228 -6.60 12.91 3.00
N ASP A 229 -6.25 12.30 4.14
CA ASP A 229 -5.73 12.99 5.33
C ASP A 229 -4.26 13.44 5.21
N GLY A 230 -3.59 13.10 4.11
CA GLY A 230 -2.18 13.42 3.87
C GLY A 230 -1.18 12.56 4.64
N SER A 231 -1.63 11.50 5.32
CA SER A 231 -0.77 10.53 5.98
C SER A 231 0.07 9.72 4.99
N THR A 232 1.14 9.12 5.49
CA THR A 232 2.10 8.37 4.68
C THR A 232 1.58 6.98 4.31
N MET A 233 1.94 6.48 3.13
CA MET A 233 1.68 5.09 2.74
C MET A 233 2.77 4.17 3.33
N ASP A 234 2.50 3.62 4.50
CA ASP A 234 3.36 2.68 5.23
C ASP A 234 2.77 1.27 5.33
N TYR A 235 1.51 1.10 4.90
CA TYR A 235 0.81 -0.16 4.80
C TYR A 235 0.01 -0.23 3.50
N ASN A 236 0.04 -1.38 2.83
CA ASN A 236 -0.68 -1.62 1.59
C ASN A 236 -1.37 -2.97 1.60
N ASN A 237 -2.68 -2.98 1.40
CA ASN A 237 -3.46 -4.20 1.22
C ASN A 237 -4.28 -4.19 -0.09
N LEU A 238 -3.83 -3.41 -1.08
CA LEU A 238 -4.44 -3.31 -2.41
C LEU A 238 -4.14 -4.55 -3.26
N GLU A 239 -5.18 -5.29 -3.62
CA GLU A 239 -5.04 -6.47 -4.47
C GLU A 239 -5.22 -6.16 -5.97
N LYS A 240 -6.06 -5.16 -6.29
CA LYS A 240 -6.41 -4.87 -7.68
C LYS A 240 -6.77 -3.41 -7.90
N ILE A 241 -6.24 -2.85 -8.98
CA ILE A 241 -6.75 -1.61 -9.54
C ILE A 241 -7.81 -1.93 -10.58
N GLY A 242 -9.01 -1.38 -10.38
CA GLY A 242 -10.09 -1.45 -11.35
C GLY A 242 -9.82 -0.52 -12.53
N VAL A 243 -10.29 -0.92 -13.71
CA VAL A 243 -10.23 -0.11 -14.93
C VAL A 243 -11.16 1.11 -14.89
N ASN A 244 -12.05 1.20 -13.90
CA ASN A 244 -13.14 2.17 -13.84
C ASN A 244 -12.97 3.25 -12.76
N GLY A 245 -11.81 3.33 -12.10
CA GLY A 245 -11.52 4.41 -11.15
C GLY A 245 -10.40 4.10 -10.17
N ILE A 246 -10.05 5.11 -9.39
CA ILE A 246 -8.90 5.11 -8.48
C ILE A 246 -9.30 5.12 -7.00
N CYS A 247 -10.58 5.29 -6.67
CA CYS A 247 -11.01 5.38 -5.28
C CYS A 247 -10.99 4.01 -4.61
N LEU A 248 -10.48 3.94 -3.38
CA LEU A 248 -10.28 2.68 -2.69
C LEU A 248 -11.54 2.19 -1.96
N TYR A 249 -11.69 0.87 -2.01
CA TYR A 249 -12.73 0.11 -1.35
C TYR A 249 -12.11 -1.05 -0.61
N MET A 250 -12.57 -1.31 0.61
CA MET A 250 -12.25 -2.53 1.34
C MET A 250 -13.38 -3.55 1.15
N ALA A 251 -13.02 -4.77 0.75
CA ALA A 251 -13.96 -5.90 0.75
C ALA A 251 -14.24 -6.37 2.18
N LEU A 252 -15.51 -6.60 2.52
CA LEU A 252 -15.94 -7.03 3.84
C LEU A 252 -16.26 -8.52 3.91
N LYS A 253 -16.32 -9.20 2.76
CA LYS A 253 -16.59 -10.65 2.64
C LYS A 253 -15.62 -11.33 1.68
N ASN A 254 -15.40 -12.61 1.93
CA ASN A 254 -14.73 -13.49 0.97
C ASN A 254 -15.72 -13.83 -0.15
N THR A 255 -15.34 -13.54 -1.38
CA THR A 255 -16.07 -13.96 -2.59
C THR A 255 -15.10 -14.66 -3.53
N TYR A 256 -15.59 -15.12 -4.69
CA TYR A 256 -14.70 -15.66 -5.72
C TYR A 256 -13.69 -14.61 -6.25
N TYR A 257 -14.03 -13.31 -6.16
CA TYR A 257 -13.23 -12.22 -6.71
C TYR A 257 -12.57 -11.34 -5.65
N SER A 258 -12.89 -11.54 -4.37
CA SER A 258 -12.44 -10.66 -3.30
C SER A 258 -12.08 -11.40 -2.02
N THR A 259 -10.98 -10.99 -1.40
CA THR A 259 -10.59 -11.42 -0.05
C THR A 259 -11.09 -10.40 0.97
N ARG A 260 -11.70 -10.84 2.07
CA ARG A 260 -12.11 -9.95 3.17
C ARG A 260 -10.89 -9.17 3.68
N GLY A 261 -11.04 -7.86 3.82
CA GLY A 261 -10.00 -6.92 4.26
C GLY A 261 -9.11 -6.39 3.13
N ALA A 262 -9.11 -7.03 1.94
CA ALA A 262 -8.35 -6.55 0.79
C ALA A 262 -8.95 -5.29 0.19
N TRP A 263 -8.10 -4.47 -0.42
CA TRP A 263 -8.50 -3.23 -1.07
C TRP A 263 -8.57 -3.38 -2.58
N TYR A 264 -9.47 -2.61 -3.17
CA TYR A 264 -9.72 -2.55 -4.60
C TYR A 264 -9.92 -1.10 -5.02
N ALA A 265 -9.36 -0.71 -6.16
CA ALA A 265 -9.67 0.59 -6.75
C ALA A 265 -10.90 0.48 -7.66
N PHE A 266 -11.85 1.40 -7.52
CA PHE A 266 -13.03 1.47 -8.38
C PHE A 266 -13.48 2.93 -8.54
N ASP A 267 -14.64 3.13 -9.17
CA ASP A 267 -15.16 4.47 -9.48
C ASP A 267 -15.38 5.31 -8.20
N CYS A 268 -15.25 6.63 -8.30
CA CYS A 268 -15.38 7.55 -7.17
C CYS A 268 -16.80 8.12 -6.99
N SER A 269 -17.66 7.92 -7.98
CA SER A 269 -18.94 8.62 -8.13
C SER A 269 -20.10 7.85 -7.52
N THR A 270 -20.06 6.51 -7.58
CA THR A 270 -21.07 5.63 -7.01
C THR A 270 -21.11 5.83 -5.50
N PRO A 271 -22.28 6.10 -4.90
CA PRO A 271 -22.39 6.23 -3.45
C PRO A 271 -22.11 4.89 -2.75
N TYR A 272 -21.23 4.91 -1.76
CA TYR A 272 -20.94 3.76 -0.91
C TYR A 272 -20.77 4.17 0.54
N ASN A 273 -21.15 3.29 1.47
CA ASN A 273 -20.92 3.48 2.89
C ASN A 273 -19.42 3.63 3.14
N TYR A 274 -19.06 4.50 4.06
CA TYR A 274 -17.67 4.88 4.28
C TYR A 274 -17.38 5.06 5.77
N VAL A 275 -16.09 5.17 6.09
CA VAL A 275 -15.60 5.36 7.46
C VAL A 275 -14.81 6.65 7.54
N CYS A 276 -15.13 7.49 8.53
CA CYS A 276 -14.27 8.59 8.94
C CYS A 276 -13.37 8.18 10.10
N LYS A 277 -12.17 8.77 10.16
CA LYS A 277 -11.17 8.60 11.21
C LYS A 277 -10.74 9.99 11.73
N ARG A 278 -10.60 10.12 13.04
CA ARG A 278 -9.96 11.28 13.68
C ARG A 278 -9.10 10.84 14.86
N PRO A 279 -8.05 11.59 15.23
CA PRO A 279 -7.28 11.31 16.44
C PRO A 279 -8.11 11.56 17.71
N VAL A 280 -7.85 10.77 18.74
CA VAL A 280 -8.39 10.98 20.10
C VAL A 280 -7.90 12.31 20.67
N GLY A 281 -8.75 13.00 21.43
CA GLY A 281 -8.42 14.27 22.08
C GLY A 281 -8.48 15.48 21.14
N ALA A 282 -8.92 15.30 19.90
CA ALA A 282 -9.18 16.37 18.92
C ALA A 282 -10.69 16.59 18.65
N PRO A 283 -11.52 16.90 19.66
CA PRO A 283 -12.97 17.05 19.47
C PRO A 283 -13.35 18.34 18.72
N ASN A 284 -12.42 19.30 18.60
CA ASN A 284 -12.66 20.60 17.97
C ASN A 284 -11.66 20.82 16.83
N CYS A 285 -12.18 21.19 15.67
CA CYS A 285 -11.46 21.48 14.44
C CYS A 285 -10.65 22.79 14.60
N ARG A 286 -9.58 22.78 15.39
CA ARG A 286 -8.53 23.80 15.26
C ARG A 286 -7.55 23.27 14.23
N SER A 287 -7.44 24.01 13.13
CA SER A 287 -6.55 23.75 11.99
C SER A 287 -5.16 23.28 12.45
N THR A 288 -4.90 21.98 12.34
CA THR A 288 -3.58 21.40 12.56
C THR A 288 -2.75 21.59 11.28
N PRO A 289 -1.46 21.96 11.37
CA PRO A 289 -0.60 22.14 10.21
C PRO A 289 -0.29 20.79 9.53
N ALA A 290 0.06 20.86 8.24
CA ALA A 290 0.44 19.71 7.43
C ALA A 290 1.59 18.89 8.05
N PRO A 291 1.57 17.55 7.94
CA PRO A 291 2.66 16.70 8.38
C PRO A 291 3.96 16.95 7.58
N PRO A 292 5.14 16.71 8.18
CA PRO A 292 6.40 16.74 7.46
C PRO A 292 6.51 15.59 6.44
N PRO A 293 7.29 15.76 5.35
CA PRO A 293 7.41 14.80 4.26
C PRO A 293 8.08 13.47 4.70
N PRO A 294 7.64 12.32 4.16
CA PRO A 294 8.22 11.00 4.44
C PRO A 294 9.63 10.81 3.87
N PRO A 295 10.43 9.89 4.45
CA PRO A 295 11.75 9.53 3.95
C PRO A 295 11.69 8.67 2.67
N GLN A 296 12.76 8.80 1.90
CA GLN A 296 12.94 8.36 0.51
C GLN A 296 13.14 6.84 0.36
N PRO A 297 12.44 6.14 -0.56
CA PRO A 297 12.79 4.78 -0.98
C PRO A 297 14.04 4.79 -1.86
N THR A 298 15.04 4.01 -1.47
CA THR A 298 16.29 3.82 -2.22
C THR A 298 16.08 2.75 -3.30
N ALA A 299 16.11 3.13 -4.57
CA ALA A 299 16.12 2.18 -5.68
C ALA A 299 17.56 1.80 -6.05
N THR A 300 17.98 0.59 -5.67
CA THR A 300 19.19 -0.07 -6.19
C THR A 300 18.80 -1.28 -7.01
N ALA A 301 19.48 -1.49 -8.15
CA ALA A 301 19.29 -2.66 -8.99
C ALA A 301 19.59 -3.96 -8.22
N THR A 302 18.70 -4.94 -8.29
CA THR A 302 18.72 -6.19 -7.51
C THR A 302 19.16 -7.43 -8.30
N CYS A 303 19.99 -7.28 -9.34
CA CYS A 303 20.69 -8.44 -9.91
C CYS A 303 21.82 -8.87 -8.95
N THR A 304 21.42 -9.34 -7.77
CA THR A 304 22.25 -9.86 -6.69
C THR A 304 21.88 -11.32 -6.46
N SER A 305 22.85 -12.16 -6.18
CA SER A 305 22.60 -13.55 -5.76
C SER A 305 21.75 -13.57 -4.48
N GLY A 306 20.53 -14.12 -4.52
CA GLY A 306 19.63 -14.21 -3.37
C GLY A 306 18.21 -14.68 -3.72
N VAL A 307 17.39 -14.93 -2.69
CA VAL A 307 15.97 -15.28 -2.81
C VAL A 307 15.13 -14.02 -2.54
N HIS A 308 14.23 -13.68 -3.45
CA HIS A 308 13.30 -12.57 -3.31
C HIS A 308 11.93 -13.08 -2.84
N VAL A 309 11.41 -12.49 -1.78
CA VAL A 309 10.12 -12.89 -1.18
C VAL A 309 9.03 -11.93 -1.65
N ALA A 310 7.89 -12.45 -2.11
CA ALA A 310 6.73 -11.65 -2.48
C ALA A 310 6.02 -11.06 -1.24
N PRO A 311 5.47 -9.82 -1.33
CA PRO A 311 5.47 -8.94 -2.49
C PRO A 311 6.80 -8.19 -2.68
N GLY A 312 7.19 -7.92 -3.93
CA GLY A 312 8.41 -7.19 -4.26
C GLY A 312 8.59 -6.99 -5.77
N VAL A 313 9.52 -6.10 -6.14
CA VAL A 313 9.83 -5.77 -7.55
C VAL A 313 11.26 -6.21 -7.89
N ILE A 314 11.41 -6.89 -9.02
CA ILE A 314 12.71 -7.22 -9.62
C ILE A 314 12.86 -6.45 -10.94
N SER A 315 14.09 -6.03 -11.27
CA SER A 315 14.40 -5.26 -12.49
C SER A 315 15.57 -5.88 -13.23
N SER A 316 15.55 -5.87 -14.57
CA SER A 316 16.67 -6.37 -15.38
C SER A 316 18.00 -5.69 -15.02
N PRO A 317 19.15 -6.37 -15.23
CA PRO A 317 20.46 -5.74 -15.06
C PRO A 317 20.55 -4.47 -15.88
N GLY A 318 21.00 -3.37 -15.27
CA GLY A 318 21.17 -2.09 -15.96
C GLY A 318 19.90 -1.27 -16.16
N TYR A 319 18.71 -1.73 -15.71
CA TYR A 319 17.49 -0.90 -15.74
C TYR A 319 17.74 0.47 -15.07
N PRO A 320 17.31 1.60 -15.68
CA PRO A 320 16.39 1.73 -16.83
C PRO A 320 17.04 1.62 -18.22
N HIS A 321 18.34 1.37 -18.31
CA HIS A 321 19.07 1.19 -19.57
C HIS A 321 19.01 -0.26 -20.08
N TYR A 322 19.57 -0.48 -21.28
CA TYR A 322 19.63 -1.81 -21.89
C TYR A 322 20.40 -2.80 -21.01
N TYR A 323 19.89 -4.03 -20.90
CA TYR A 323 20.59 -5.12 -20.24
C TYR A 323 21.75 -5.61 -21.13
N THR A 324 22.91 -5.82 -20.52
CA THR A 324 24.14 -6.29 -21.21
C THR A 324 24.45 -7.76 -20.97
N SER A 325 23.74 -8.41 -20.03
CA SER A 325 23.89 -9.82 -19.68
C SER A 325 22.58 -10.39 -19.11
N GLY A 326 22.43 -11.71 -19.16
CA GLY A 326 21.33 -12.40 -18.48
C GLY A 326 21.45 -12.30 -16.95
N CYS A 327 20.33 -12.45 -16.25
CA CYS A 327 20.27 -12.54 -14.79
C CYS A 327 19.21 -13.54 -14.36
N GLN A 328 19.44 -14.20 -13.23
CA GLN A 328 18.54 -15.19 -12.65
C GLN A 328 18.02 -14.67 -11.30
N TYR A 329 16.72 -14.84 -11.06
CA TYR A 329 16.05 -14.51 -9.81
C TYR A 329 15.42 -15.77 -9.23
N THR A 330 15.60 -16.00 -7.94
CA THR A 330 14.85 -17.03 -7.20
C THR A 330 13.75 -16.33 -6.41
N LEU A 331 12.49 -16.72 -6.61
CA LEU A 331 11.32 -16.07 -6.01
C LEU A 331 10.61 -17.01 -5.04
N THR A 332 10.11 -16.49 -3.92
CA THR A 332 9.36 -17.26 -2.91
C THR A 332 8.20 -16.44 -2.32
N THR A 333 7.28 -17.06 -1.57
CA THR A 333 6.11 -16.42 -0.93
C THR A 333 5.73 -17.13 0.37
N PHE A 334 5.00 -16.45 1.26
CA PHE A 334 4.67 -16.98 2.60
C PHE A 334 3.53 -18.02 2.59
N GLY A 335 3.63 -19.07 3.42
CA GLY A 335 2.51 -19.97 3.72
C GLY A 335 1.94 -20.74 2.50
N PRO A 336 0.60 -20.84 2.33
CA PRO A 336 -0.03 -21.44 1.15
C PRO A 336 -0.17 -20.48 -0.05
N ASN A 337 0.41 -19.28 0.05
CA ASN A 337 0.28 -18.27 -1.00
C ASN A 337 0.96 -18.75 -2.28
N LYS A 338 0.46 -18.28 -3.42
CA LYS A 338 1.05 -18.56 -4.74
C LYS A 338 1.71 -17.29 -5.26
N ILE A 339 2.89 -17.43 -5.86
CA ILE A 339 3.57 -16.32 -6.52
C ILE A 339 2.84 -16.01 -7.82
N ARG A 340 2.39 -14.78 -7.98
CA ARG A 340 1.91 -14.26 -9.27
C ARG A 340 2.94 -13.29 -9.82
N LEU A 341 3.54 -13.65 -10.95
CA LEU A 341 4.44 -12.77 -11.69
C LEU A 341 3.64 -11.88 -12.65
N THR A 342 3.91 -10.58 -12.61
CA THR A 342 3.35 -9.59 -13.53
C THR A 342 4.50 -8.78 -14.12
N PHE A 343 4.54 -8.62 -15.44
CA PHE A 343 5.53 -7.79 -16.12
C PHE A 343 4.90 -6.45 -16.50
N ASP A 344 5.20 -5.39 -15.75
CA ASP A 344 4.71 -4.04 -16.03
C ASP A 344 5.26 -3.48 -17.35
N TYR A 345 6.51 -3.84 -17.67
CA TYR A 345 7.21 -3.45 -18.89
C TYR A 345 8.13 -4.59 -19.32
N CYS A 346 7.91 -5.15 -20.51
CA CYS A 346 8.73 -6.22 -21.07
C CYS A 346 9.14 -5.84 -22.50
N ASN A 347 10.36 -5.35 -22.64
CA ASN A 347 10.96 -5.01 -23.93
C ASN A 347 12.30 -5.72 -24.05
N ILE A 348 12.27 -6.90 -24.67
CA ILE A 348 13.44 -7.74 -24.89
C ILE A 348 13.79 -7.73 -26.39
N SER A 349 15.08 -7.85 -26.70
CA SER A 349 15.58 -7.89 -28.07
C SER A 349 14.94 -9.06 -28.85
N PRO A 350 14.81 -8.95 -30.18
CA PRO A 350 14.38 -10.07 -31.00
C PRO A 350 15.28 -11.29 -30.75
N ASN A 351 14.68 -12.41 -30.34
CA ASN A 351 15.30 -13.68 -29.93
C ASN A 351 15.75 -13.82 -28.47
N ASP A 352 15.55 -12.80 -27.63
CA ASP A 352 15.68 -12.96 -26.19
C ASP A 352 14.38 -13.45 -25.57
N TYR A 353 14.49 -14.11 -24.41
CA TYR A 353 13.36 -14.74 -23.73
C TYR A 353 13.50 -14.65 -22.22
N ILE A 354 12.37 -14.52 -21.53
CA ILE A 354 12.31 -14.71 -20.08
C ILE A 354 11.74 -16.11 -19.83
N TYR A 355 12.50 -16.95 -19.13
CA TYR A 355 12.09 -18.30 -18.74
C TYR A 355 11.65 -18.31 -17.28
N ILE A 356 10.53 -18.98 -16.99
CA ILE A 356 9.96 -19.08 -15.66
C ILE A 356 9.80 -20.56 -15.32
N TYR A 357 10.45 -21.00 -14.24
CA TYR A 357 10.49 -22.39 -13.78
C TYR A 357 9.78 -22.53 -12.42
N ASP A 358 9.18 -23.69 -12.16
CA ASP A 358 8.55 -24.06 -10.88
C ASP A 358 9.53 -24.85 -9.99
N GLY A 359 10.49 -24.15 -9.39
CA GLY A 359 11.48 -24.75 -8.50
C GLY A 359 12.78 -23.95 -8.40
N GLU A 360 13.74 -24.48 -7.66
CA GLU A 360 14.96 -23.74 -7.27
C GLU A 360 16.09 -23.75 -8.31
N SER A 361 15.87 -24.34 -9.50
CA SER A 361 16.89 -24.42 -10.55
C SER A 361 16.31 -24.36 -11.96
N GLU A 362 17.17 -24.10 -12.96
CA GLU A 362 16.83 -24.13 -14.39
C GLU A 362 16.39 -25.50 -14.92
N TYR A 363 16.61 -26.57 -14.13
CA TYR A 363 16.18 -27.93 -14.46
C TYR A 363 14.77 -28.25 -13.95
N ALA A 364 14.14 -27.34 -13.20
CA ALA A 364 12.79 -27.50 -12.71
C ALA A 364 11.75 -27.39 -13.84
N PRO A 365 10.48 -27.79 -13.63
CA PRO A 365 9.44 -27.69 -14.66
C PRO A 365 9.29 -26.26 -15.20
N LEU A 366 9.42 -26.08 -16.51
CA LEU A 366 9.20 -24.77 -17.15
C LEU A 366 7.69 -24.44 -17.13
N ILE A 367 7.31 -23.39 -16.41
CA ILE A 367 5.93 -22.91 -16.32
C ILE A 367 5.58 -22.06 -17.55
N SER A 368 6.47 -21.15 -17.93
CA SER A 368 6.19 -20.19 -18.99
C SER A 368 7.44 -19.61 -19.62
N LYS A 369 7.27 -19.11 -20.84
CA LYS A 369 8.29 -18.43 -21.65
C LYS A 369 7.69 -17.13 -22.17
N ALA A 370 8.18 -15.98 -21.70
CA ALA A 370 7.70 -14.66 -22.14
C ALA A 370 8.60 -14.07 -23.23
N TYR A 371 7.98 -13.42 -24.23
CA TYR A 371 8.63 -12.71 -25.32
C TYR A 371 7.81 -11.53 -25.83
N THR A 372 8.48 -10.57 -26.46
CA THR A 372 7.82 -9.47 -27.18
C THR A 372 7.16 -10.01 -28.45
N GLN A 373 5.82 -9.99 -28.51
CA GLN A 373 5.08 -10.31 -29.73
C GLN A 373 4.99 -9.05 -30.61
N ALA A 374 5.65 -9.08 -31.77
CA ALA A 374 5.40 -8.09 -32.82
C ALA A 374 3.95 -8.24 -33.33
N GLY A 375 3.16 -7.17 -33.30
CA GLY A 375 1.82 -7.13 -33.90
C GLY A 375 0.61 -7.00 -32.95
N LYS A 376 0.79 -6.69 -31.66
CA LYS A 376 -0.32 -6.23 -30.80
C LYS A 376 -0.33 -4.70 -30.68
N ASP A 377 -1.54 -4.15 -30.62
CA ASP A 377 -1.81 -2.72 -30.41
C ASP A 377 -1.00 -2.18 -29.20
N PRO A 378 -0.18 -1.13 -29.36
CA PRO A 378 0.65 -0.55 -28.30
C PRO A 378 -0.13 0.18 -27.19
N CYS A 379 -1.46 0.02 -27.14
CA CYS A 379 -2.35 0.69 -26.21
C CYS A 379 -2.29 0.21 -24.74
N LEU A 380 -1.14 0.44 -24.10
CA LEU A 380 -0.85 -0.01 -22.73
C LEU A 380 -1.43 0.92 -21.64
N HIS A 381 -1.66 2.20 -21.95
CA HIS A 381 -2.13 3.18 -20.97
C HIS A 381 -3.46 3.79 -21.45
N GLN A 382 -4.53 3.59 -20.69
CA GLN A 382 -5.85 4.12 -21.02
C GLN A 382 -6.35 5.09 -19.95
N TYR A 383 -6.87 6.24 -20.38
CA TYR A 383 -7.46 7.26 -19.52
C TYR A 383 -8.56 8.00 -20.30
N ASP A 384 -9.74 8.11 -19.70
CA ASP A 384 -10.89 8.88 -20.20
C ASP A 384 -11.21 8.62 -21.70
N GLY A 385 -11.35 7.34 -22.07
CA GLY A 385 -11.65 6.94 -23.45
C GLY A 385 -10.50 7.07 -24.45
N HIS A 386 -9.32 7.51 -23.99
CA HIS A 386 -8.13 7.67 -24.80
C HIS A 386 -7.03 6.69 -24.40
N CYS A 387 -6.23 6.37 -25.39
CA CYS A 387 -5.09 5.49 -25.36
C CYS A 387 -3.82 6.31 -25.48
N TYR A 388 -2.90 6.14 -24.55
CA TYR A 388 -1.58 6.76 -24.50
C TYR A 388 -0.52 5.68 -24.67
N PHE A 389 0.40 5.91 -25.59
CA PHE A 389 1.49 4.98 -25.82
C PHE A 389 2.82 5.75 -25.92
N PRO A 390 3.69 5.63 -24.90
CA PRO A 390 5.03 6.19 -24.95
C PRO A 390 5.86 5.58 -26.07
N VAL A 391 6.59 6.43 -26.77
CA VAL A 391 7.49 6.03 -27.85
C VAL A 391 8.92 6.22 -27.37
N ASN A 392 9.66 5.11 -27.29
CA ASN A 392 11.05 5.10 -26.85
C ASN A 392 12.01 5.49 -28.00
N LYS A 393 11.75 6.64 -28.62
CA LYS A 393 12.60 7.27 -29.63
C LYS A 393 12.69 8.77 -29.31
N SER A 394 13.87 9.33 -29.47
CA SER A 394 14.07 10.77 -29.40
C SER A 394 13.74 11.37 -30.75
N MET A 395 12.75 12.25 -30.82
CA MET A 395 12.33 12.95 -32.03
C MET A 395 11.95 14.39 -31.72
N ASN A 396 12.15 15.29 -32.68
CA ASN A 396 11.63 16.65 -32.61
C ASN A 396 10.10 16.66 -32.81
N PHE A 397 9.45 17.81 -32.55
CA PHE A 397 7.99 17.94 -32.60
C PHE A 397 7.38 17.42 -33.92
N GLY A 398 7.94 17.82 -35.06
CA GLY A 398 7.41 17.42 -36.38
C GLY A 398 7.53 15.92 -36.64
N ASN A 399 8.70 15.33 -36.39
CA ASN A 399 8.91 13.90 -36.60
C ASN A 399 8.09 13.04 -35.61
N ALA A 400 7.93 13.50 -34.37
CA ALA A 400 7.10 12.85 -33.36
C ALA A 400 5.62 12.89 -33.76
N GLN A 401 5.15 14.04 -34.27
CA GLN A 401 3.82 14.21 -34.82
C GLN A 401 3.54 13.24 -35.98
N ASP A 402 4.47 13.15 -36.95
CA ASP A 402 4.36 12.22 -38.08
C ASP A 402 4.35 10.76 -37.63
N TYR A 403 5.15 10.42 -36.61
CA TYR A 403 5.17 9.08 -36.04
C TYR A 403 3.82 8.74 -35.40
N CYS A 404 3.25 9.64 -34.60
CA CYS A 404 1.93 9.42 -34.00
C CYS A 404 0.86 9.30 -35.08
N ALA A 405 0.89 10.14 -36.12
CA ALA A 405 -0.05 10.09 -37.23
C ALA A 405 -0.03 8.74 -37.97
N LYS A 406 1.18 8.20 -38.25
CA LYS A 406 1.36 6.85 -38.84
C LYS A 406 0.80 5.72 -37.98
N ASN A 407 0.57 5.97 -36.69
CA ASN A 407 -0.04 5.03 -35.75
C ASN A 407 -1.49 5.41 -35.38
N CYS A 408 -2.17 6.19 -36.24
CA CYS A 408 -3.54 6.63 -36.07
C CYS A 408 -3.75 7.38 -34.74
N ALA A 409 -2.78 8.20 -34.38
CA ALA A 409 -2.73 8.95 -33.14
C ALA A 409 -2.22 10.38 -33.40
N ASN A 410 -2.20 11.19 -32.36
CA ASN A 410 -1.61 12.51 -32.37
C ASN A 410 -0.65 12.65 -31.16
N LEU A 411 0.19 13.67 -31.13
CA LEU A 411 0.80 14.06 -29.86
C LEU A 411 -0.32 14.47 -28.87
N PRO A 412 -0.14 14.25 -27.56
CA PRO A 412 -1.23 14.38 -26.60
C PRO A 412 -1.71 15.83 -26.49
N SER A 413 -3.00 16.01 -26.75
CA SER A 413 -3.78 17.11 -26.21
C SER A 413 -4.15 16.83 -24.76
N ILE A 414 -4.16 17.86 -23.91
CA ILE A 414 -4.49 17.73 -22.49
C ILE A 414 -5.66 18.66 -22.14
N SER A 415 -6.76 18.06 -21.70
CA SER A 415 -8.05 18.71 -21.48
C SER A 415 -8.36 18.99 -20.00
N SER A 416 -7.59 18.42 -19.07
CA SER A 416 -7.78 18.61 -17.63
C SER A 416 -6.50 18.48 -16.81
N ALA A 417 -6.53 18.98 -15.57
CA ALA A 417 -5.44 18.81 -14.62
C ALA A 417 -5.18 17.33 -14.27
N LEU A 418 -6.24 16.51 -14.23
CA LEU A 418 -6.15 15.08 -13.95
C LEU A 418 -5.49 14.32 -15.13
N GLU A 419 -5.82 14.67 -16.36
CA GLU A 419 -5.18 14.11 -17.56
C GLU A 419 -3.71 14.51 -17.65
N ASN A 420 -3.39 15.75 -17.26
CA ASN A 420 -2.01 16.20 -17.15
C ASN A 420 -1.23 15.36 -16.14
N GLN A 421 -1.80 15.14 -14.94
CA GLN A 421 -1.20 14.30 -13.91
C GLN A 421 -1.07 12.85 -14.36
N TYR A 422 -2.07 12.33 -15.06
CA TYR A 422 -2.05 10.99 -15.65
C TYR A 422 -0.88 10.82 -16.62
N LEU A 423 -0.73 11.73 -17.59
CA LEU A 423 0.39 11.69 -18.54
C LEU A 423 1.76 11.65 -17.82
N ASN A 424 1.91 12.42 -16.74
CA ASN A 424 3.13 12.41 -15.93
C ASN A 424 3.37 11.06 -15.23
N SER A 425 2.30 10.40 -14.77
CA SER A 425 2.37 9.13 -14.03
C SER A 425 2.77 7.93 -14.88
N ILE A 426 2.68 8.05 -16.22
CA ILE A 426 3.12 7.00 -17.15
C ILE A 426 4.64 6.76 -17.06
N PHE A 427 5.41 7.74 -16.55
CA PHE A 427 6.87 7.72 -16.56
C PHE A 427 7.46 7.46 -15.18
N LYS A 428 8.39 6.49 -15.11
CA LYS A 428 9.09 6.08 -13.87
C LYS A 428 10.39 6.85 -13.61
N THR A 429 10.89 7.65 -14.56
CA THR A 429 12.12 8.46 -14.43
C THR A 429 11.86 9.91 -14.78
N GLU A 430 12.56 10.84 -14.12
CA GLU A 430 12.47 12.27 -14.45
C GLU A 430 12.85 12.48 -15.91
N THR A 431 11.94 13.07 -16.67
CA THR A 431 12.16 13.33 -18.09
C THR A 431 11.28 14.49 -18.54
N VAL A 432 11.39 14.84 -19.81
CA VAL A 432 10.55 15.84 -20.46
C VAL A 432 9.91 15.17 -21.67
N THR A 433 8.67 15.54 -21.97
CA THR A 433 8.06 15.14 -23.24
C THR A 433 7.42 16.32 -23.93
N VAL A 434 7.35 16.23 -25.26
CA VAL A 434 6.66 17.22 -26.08
C VAL A 434 5.16 16.92 -26.08
N LEU A 435 4.35 17.95 -25.90
CA LEU A 435 2.91 17.89 -26.04
C LEU A 435 2.50 18.26 -27.46
N GLY A 436 1.29 17.88 -27.87
CA GLY A 436 0.75 18.24 -29.18
C GLY A 436 0.31 19.70 -29.26
N ALA A 437 1.00 20.64 -28.60
CA ALA A 437 0.60 22.04 -28.53
C ALA A 437 1.69 22.99 -29.01
N VAL A 438 1.23 24.07 -29.65
CA VAL A 438 2.02 25.26 -29.94
C VAL A 438 1.42 26.44 -29.18
N ALA A 439 2.20 27.10 -28.34
CA ALA A 439 1.81 28.27 -27.57
C ALA A 439 1.98 29.55 -28.41
N MET A 440 0.88 30.29 -28.59
CA MET A 440 0.89 31.63 -29.20
C MET A 440 1.12 32.73 -28.15
N SER A 441 0.81 32.43 -26.89
CA SER A 441 1.10 33.24 -25.70
C SER A 441 1.04 32.34 -24.46
N LYS A 442 1.41 32.86 -23.28
CA LYS A 442 1.30 32.12 -22.01
C LYS A 442 -0.11 31.54 -21.75
N THR A 443 -1.16 32.23 -22.23
CA THR A 443 -2.56 31.83 -21.99
C THR A 443 -3.25 31.21 -23.20
N ASN A 444 -2.63 31.23 -24.39
CA ASN A 444 -3.25 30.76 -25.63
C ASN A 444 -2.35 29.73 -26.31
N ILE A 445 -2.85 28.50 -26.40
CA ILE A 445 -2.19 27.36 -27.05
C ILE A 445 -3.13 26.73 -28.07
N ILE A 446 -2.55 26.18 -29.13
CA ILE A 446 -3.28 25.49 -30.19
C ILE A 446 -2.82 24.04 -30.20
N TRP A 447 -3.77 23.11 -30.06
CA TRP A 447 -3.49 21.68 -30.14
C TRP A 447 -3.43 21.21 -31.60
N ALA A 448 -2.47 20.34 -31.91
CA ALA A 448 -2.20 19.76 -33.22
C ALA A 448 -3.28 18.76 -33.68
N ASP A 449 -4.10 18.25 -32.76
CA ASP A 449 -5.27 17.43 -33.04
C ASP A 449 -6.56 18.26 -33.22
N LEU A 450 -6.45 19.59 -33.19
CA LEU A 450 -7.56 20.55 -33.27
C LEU A 450 -8.54 20.49 -32.07
N SER A 451 -8.12 19.89 -30.95
CA SER A 451 -8.90 19.92 -29.71
C SER A 451 -9.05 21.34 -29.17
N GLU A 452 -10.16 21.60 -28.48
CA GLU A 452 -10.40 22.87 -27.78
C GLU A 452 -9.42 23.04 -26.60
N GLN A 453 -8.90 24.26 -26.40
CA GLN A 453 -8.09 24.58 -25.23
C GLN A 453 -8.97 24.70 -23.97
N ARG A 454 -9.18 23.56 -23.27
CA ARG A 454 -9.92 23.51 -22.00
C ARG A 454 -9.03 23.60 -20.76
N TYR A 455 -7.75 23.28 -20.92
CA TYR A 455 -6.75 23.28 -19.86
C TYR A 455 -5.43 23.82 -20.36
N ASN A 456 -4.73 24.56 -19.50
CA ASN A 456 -3.42 25.13 -19.78
C ASN A 456 -2.61 25.17 -18.49
N ASN A 457 -1.39 24.62 -18.51
CA ASN A 457 -0.48 24.61 -17.37
C ASN A 457 0.90 25.21 -17.66
N ILE A 458 0.99 26.17 -18.59
CA ILE A 458 2.25 26.87 -18.90
C ILE A 458 2.71 27.70 -17.69
N GLN A 459 3.80 27.26 -17.08
CA GLN A 459 4.49 27.98 -16.02
C GLN A 459 5.53 28.95 -16.59
N ASN A 460 6.28 28.49 -17.60
CA ASN A 460 7.35 29.26 -18.24
C ASN A 460 7.10 29.43 -19.75
N PHE A 461 6.94 30.67 -20.20
CA PHE A 461 6.72 31.02 -21.60
C PHE A 461 7.90 31.87 -22.09
N GLY A 462 8.60 31.36 -23.10
CA GLY A 462 9.83 31.92 -23.67
C GLY A 462 9.61 32.52 -25.06
N LYS A 463 10.67 32.56 -25.86
CA LYS A 463 10.62 33.04 -27.26
C LYS A 463 10.15 31.97 -28.25
N GLU A 464 10.26 30.71 -27.85
CA GLU A 464 9.89 29.54 -28.65
C GLU A 464 8.45 29.12 -28.34
N ASN A 465 7.87 28.28 -29.21
CA ASN A 465 6.43 28.05 -29.21
C ASN A 465 6.01 26.59 -28.97
N CYS A 466 6.89 25.58 -29.06
CA CYS A 466 6.49 24.20 -28.81
C CYS A 466 6.36 23.94 -27.31
N VAL A 467 5.27 23.29 -26.90
CA VAL A 467 4.97 23.05 -25.49
C VAL A 467 5.54 21.70 -25.06
N PHE A 468 6.31 21.73 -23.98
CA PHE A 468 6.85 20.56 -23.30
C PHE A 468 6.27 20.48 -21.90
N THR A 469 6.18 19.26 -21.38
CA THR A 469 5.84 19.00 -19.97
C THR A 469 6.97 18.24 -19.30
N THR A 470 7.25 18.62 -18.07
CA THR A 470 8.10 17.85 -17.17
C THR A 470 7.34 16.62 -16.68
N LEU A 471 7.96 15.45 -16.74
CA LEU A 471 7.40 14.18 -16.32
C LEU A 471 8.22 13.67 -15.13
N ASN A 472 7.55 13.24 -14.06
CA ASN A 472 8.17 12.65 -12.88
C ASN A 472 9.36 13.47 -12.31
N SER A 473 9.18 14.80 -12.19
CA SER A 473 10.16 15.71 -11.58
C SER A 473 10.04 15.74 -10.05
N TYR A 474 11.16 15.44 -9.39
CA TYR A 474 11.28 15.31 -7.92
C TYR A 474 11.32 16.65 -7.17
N ASN A 475 11.45 17.77 -7.89
CA ASN A 475 11.51 19.11 -7.31
C ASN A 475 10.12 19.78 -7.21
N GLY A 476 9.04 19.01 -7.29
CA GLY A 476 7.67 19.54 -7.30
C GLY A 476 7.27 20.23 -8.60
N GLN A 477 8.07 20.10 -9.65
CA GLN A 477 7.80 20.68 -10.96
C GLN A 477 7.08 19.72 -11.92
N THR A 478 6.66 18.53 -11.47
CA THR A 478 5.99 17.54 -12.32
C THR A 478 4.73 18.11 -12.96
N GLY A 479 4.57 17.89 -14.27
CA GLY A 479 3.40 18.33 -15.02
C GLY A 479 3.36 19.80 -15.35
N GLN A 480 4.41 20.56 -15.02
CA GLN A 480 4.51 21.97 -15.39
C GLN A 480 4.88 22.08 -16.86
N TRP A 481 4.16 22.94 -17.59
CA TRP A 481 4.45 23.15 -19.00
C TRP A 481 5.38 24.31 -19.20
N PHE A 482 6.26 24.17 -20.17
CA PHE A 482 7.13 25.23 -20.62
C PHE A 482 7.26 25.21 -22.13
N THR A 483 7.62 26.34 -22.72
CA THR A 483 7.89 26.42 -24.15
C THR A 483 9.37 26.28 -24.45
N ASP A 484 9.72 25.52 -25.48
CA ASP A 484 11.09 25.35 -25.96
C ASP A 484 11.11 25.20 -27.49
N ASP A 485 12.31 25.16 -28.08
CA ASP A 485 12.52 25.04 -29.51
C ASP A 485 11.88 23.74 -30.05
N CYS A 486 11.07 23.86 -31.10
CA CYS A 486 10.41 22.73 -31.76
C CYS A 486 11.38 21.71 -32.37
N THR A 487 12.64 22.09 -32.58
CA THR A 487 13.72 21.21 -33.05
C THR A 487 14.33 20.34 -31.95
N ARG A 488 14.05 20.63 -30.67
CA ARG A 488 14.50 19.83 -29.54
C ARG A 488 13.96 18.41 -29.64
N GLU A 489 14.88 17.44 -29.71
CA GLU A 489 14.50 16.04 -29.71
C GLU A 489 14.25 15.54 -28.30
N THR A 490 13.15 14.82 -28.12
CA THR A 490 12.80 14.22 -26.83
C THR A 490 12.00 12.95 -27.02
N PHE A 491 11.86 12.18 -25.94
CA PHE A 491 10.87 11.12 -25.87
C PHE A 491 9.46 11.71 -25.96
N PHE A 492 8.56 11.00 -26.62
CA PHE A 492 7.21 11.48 -26.87
C PHE A 492 6.16 10.42 -26.56
N VAL A 493 4.93 10.88 -26.31
CA VAL A 493 3.75 10.03 -26.15
C VAL A 493 2.85 10.29 -27.33
N CYS A 494 2.16 9.25 -27.80
CA CYS A 494 1.05 9.43 -28.72
C CYS A 494 -0.27 9.16 -27.98
N LYS A 495 -1.31 9.90 -28.36
CA LYS A 495 -2.68 9.82 -27.84
C LYS A 495 -3.65 9.52 -28.99
N ARG A 496 -4.56 8.57 -28.80
CA ARG A 496 -5.68 8.29 -29.72
C ARG A 496 -6.92 7.81 -28.98
N SER A 497 -8.09 7.85 -29.61
CA SER A 497 -9.30 7.24 -29.02
C SER A 497 -9.18 5.71 -28.98
N ILE A 498 -9.72 5.09 -27.93
CA ILE A 498 -9.78 3.63 -27.81
C ILE A 498 -10.70 3.06 -28.90
N GLY A 499 -10.28 1.95 -29.53
CA GLY A 499 -11.04 1.28 -30.59
C GLY A 499 -10.71 1.76 -32.01
N VAL A 500 -9.76 2.69 -32.18
CA VAL A 500 -9.23 3.06 -33.50
C VAL A 500 -8.18 2.03 -33.93
N GLU A 501 -8.55 1.14 -34.85
CA GLU A 501 -7.62 0.19 -35.46
C GLU A 501 -6.85 0.85 -36.61
N CYS A 502 -5.52 0.72 -36.58
CA CYS A 502 -4.65 1.23 -37.61
C CYS A 502 -4.37 0.10 -38.62
N ASN A 503 -5.24 -0.04 -39.61
CA ASN A 503 -5.02 -1.00 -40.69
C ASN A 503 -3.86 -0.49 -41.55
N GLY A 504 -2.73 -1.19 -41.50
CA GLY A 504 -1.55 -0.88 -42.30
C GLY A 504 -1.87 -0.97 -43.79
N GLY A 505 -2.16 0.17 -44.41
CA GLY A 505 -2.43 0.32 -45.83
C GLY A 505 -2.67 1.78 -46.17
N ASP A 506 -1.72 2.35 -46.91
CA ASP A 506 -1.72 3.66 -47.58
C ASP A 506 -1.49 4.92 -46.72
N PHE A 507 -0.19 5.23 -46.53
CA PHE A 507 0.42 6.52 -46.89
C PHE A 507 1.86 6.33 -47.33
#